data_AF-A0A4S8KRY7-F1
#
_entry.id   AF-A0A4S8KRY7-F1
#
_cell.length_a   1.000
_cell.length_b   1.000
_cell.length_c   1.000
_cell.angle_alpha   90.00
_cell.angle_beta   90.00
_cell.angle_gamma   90.00
#
_symmetry.space_group_name_H-M   'P 1'
#
loop_
_entity.id
_entity.type
_entity.pdbx_description
1 polymer ?
#
loop_
_entity_poly.entity_id
_entity_poly.type
_entity_poly.pdbx_seq_one_letter_code
_entity_poly.pdbx_strand_id
1 'polypeptide(L)'
;MEAYLMADVKGKDWRQAVDSLLELETAYSFKSSTKSLKNTKRPQAVQHWVSRGRKEAFPSILAGEKADSFHQSIAAWWNDLMPEWRKLEPGSEALAQVDWGETVEGPWGTIRNPGINGLYSILACMKWLLQLHHGEHKMDSGKAPSQWTLLLDDIVWVIDQLKAAESDDEHTAKKPRVDSA
;
A
#
# COMPACT_ATOMS: atom_id res chain seq x y z
N MET A 1 9.19 10.90 0.45
CA MET A 1 8.42 9.66 0.67
C MET A 1 9.28 8.63 1.38
N GLU A 2 10.33 8.13 0.72
CA GLU A 2 11.28 7.15 1.27
C GLU A 2 11.82 7.53 2.66
N ALA A 3 12.42 8.72 2.79
CA ALA A 3 12.99 9.17 4.07
C ALA A 3 11.99 9.10 5.23
N TYR A 4 10.71 9.39 4.98
CA TYR A 4 9.65 9.27 5.97
C TYR A 4 9.35 7.80 6.29
N LEU A 5 9.22 6.93 5.28
CA LEU A 5 8.91 5.51 5.49
C LEU A 5 10.05 4.77 6.20
N MET A 6 11.30 5.11 5.87
CA MET A 6 12.50 4.46 6.42
C MET A 6 12.88 4.97 7.81
N ALA A 7 12.42 6.16 8.21
CA ALA A 7 12.71 6.71 9.53
C ALA A 7 12.21 5.79 10.65
N ASP A 8 13.11 5.46 11.58
CA ASP A 8 12.85 4.74 12.83
C ASP A 8 12.37 3.28 12.69
N VAL A 9 12.35 2.71 11.49
CA VAL A 9 11.96 1.30 11.25
C VAL A 9 13.17 0.46 10.86
N LYS A 10 13.37 -0.66 11.56
CA LYS A 10 14.36 -1.70 11.25
C LYS A 10 13.70 -2.90 10.60
N GLY A 11 14.51 -3.77 10.00
CA GLY A 11 14.07 -5.03 9.40
C GLY A 11 14.13 -5.03 7.87
N LYS A 12 14.31 -6.22 7.29
CA LYS A 12 14.51 -6.39 5.85
C LYS A 12 13.20 -6.30 5.08
N ASP A 13 12.12 -6.87 5.62
CA ASP A 13 10.81 -6.91 4.97
C ASP A 13 10.27 -5.50 4.76
N TRP A 14 10.43 -4.62 5.75
CA TRP A 14 10.03 -3.22 5.60
C TRP A 14 10.84 -2.49 4.52
N ARG A 15 12.16 -2.67 4.50
CA ARG A 15 13.01 -2.09 3.47
C ARG A 15 12.58 -2.57 2.08
N GLN A 16 12.38 -3.87 1.91
CA GLN A 16 11.91 -4.44 0.65
C GLN A 16 10.58 -3.84 0.21
N ALA A 17 9.62 -3.66 1.12
CA ALA A 17 8.34 -3.04 0.78
C ALA A 17 8.49 -1.58 0.32
N VAL A 18 9.37 -0.81 0.97
CA VAL A 18 9.66 0.57 0.54
C VAL A 18 10.38 0.59 -0.80
N ASP A 19 11.34 -0.31 -1.02
CA ASP A 19 12.07 -0.44 -2.28
C ASP A 19 11.12 -0.82 -3.43
N SER A 20 10.22 -1.80 -3.26
CA SER A 20 9.19 -2.14 -4.24
C SER A 20 8.29 -0.94 -4.59
N LEU A 21 7.90 -0.13 -3.60
CA LEU A 21 7.13 1.10 -3.86
C LEU A 21 7.94 2.10 -4.70
N LEU A 22 9.22 2.29 -4.39
CA LEU A 22 10.09 3.22 -5.15
C LEU A 22 10.33 2.75 -6.58
N GLU A 23 10.49 1.44 -6.78
CA GLU A 23 10.59 0.84 -8.12
C GLU A 23 9.31 1.05 -8.92
N LEU A 24 8.14 0.86 -8.30
CA LEU A 24 6.86 1.15 -8.93
C LEU A 24 6.72 2.64 -9.29
N GLU A 25 7.07 3.54 -8.38
CA GLU A 25 7.06 4.99 -8.66
C GLU A 25 8.06 5.35 -9.78
N THR A 26 9.19 4.64 -9.86
CA THR A 26 10.14 4.77 -10.97
C THR A 26 9.53 4.31 -12.29
N ALA A 27 8.83 3.17 -12.31
CA ALA A 27 8.08 2.69 -13.49
C ALA A 27 7.01 3.71 -13.93
N TYR A 28 6.36 4.38 -12.97
CA TYR A 28 5.48 5.52 -13.25
C TYR A 28 6.19 6.79 -13.69
N SER A 29 7.53 6.80 -13.79
CA SER A 29 8.35 8.00 -14.04
C SER A 29 8.09 9.13 -13.04
N PHE A 30 7.78 8.78 -11.79
CA PHE A 30 7.40 9.70 -10.71
C PHE A 30 6.25 10.65 -11.07
N LYS A 31 5.37 10.23 -11.98
CA LYS A 31 4.15 10.99 -12.31
C LYS A 31 3.31 11.17 -11.05
N SER A 32 2.68 12.33 -10.93
CA SER A 32 1.72 12.57 -9.85
C SER A 32 0.31 12.51 -10.42
N SER A 33 -0.54 11.67 -9.81
CA SER A 33 -1.96 11.66 -10.12
C SER A 33 -2.68 12.81 -9.42
N THR A 34 -3.53 13.52 -10.17
CA THR A 34 -4.52 14.44 -9.58
C THR A 34 -5.65 13.69 -8.87
N LYS A 35 -5.81 12.40 -9.17
CA LYS A 35 -6.77 11.52 -8.52
C LYS A 35 -6.12 10.88 -7.29
N SER A 36 -6.91 10.72 -6.25
CA SER A 36 -6.52 9.94 -5.08
C SER A 36 -7.10 8.54 -5.17
N LEU A 37 -6.49 7.59 -4.46
CA LEU A 37 -7.15 6.33 -4.16
C LEU A 37 -8.55 6.60 -3.58
N LYS A 38 -9.48 5.64 -3.73
CA LYS A 38 -10.80 5.75 -3.10
C LYS A 38 -10.63 5.97 -1.60
N ASN A 39 -11.47 6.85 -1.05
CA ASN A 39 -11.47 7.21 0.37
C ASN A 39 -12.51 6.42 1.18
N THR A 40 -13.34 5.60 0.53
CA THR A 40 -14.23 4.65 1.18
C THR A 40 -13.43 3.75 2.12
N LYS A 41 -13.89 3.60 3.36
CA LYS A 41 -13.25 2.83 4.44
C LYS A 41 -11.82 3.26 4.81
N ARG A 42 -11.29 4.34 4.23
CA ARG A 42 -9.96 4.86 4.57
C ARG A 42 -9.89 5.17 6.06
N PRO A 43 -8.84 4.71 6.78
CA PRO A 43 -8.66 5.05 8.18
C PRO A 43 -8.58 6.57 8.37
N GLN A 44 -9.28 7.11 9.36
CA GLN A 44 -9.31 8.56 9.63
C GLN A 44 -7.91 9.16 9.85
N ALA A 45 -6.98 8.35 10.38
CA ALA A 45 -5.58 8.70 10.53
C ALA A 45 -4.92 9.18 9.22
N VAL A 46 -5.27 8.58 8.08
CA VAL A 46 -4.74 9.00 6.77
C VAL A 46 -5.28 10.39 6.41
N GLN A 47 -6.58 10.63 6.57
CA GLN A 47 -7.16 11.95 6.29
C GLN A 47 -6.56 13.02 7.20
N HIS A 48 -6.41 12.70 8.49
CA HIS A 48 -5.77 13.57 9.48
C HIS A 48 -4.35 13.93 9.06
N TRP A 49 -3.52 12.93 8.77
CA TRP A 49 -2.13 13.09 8.36
C TRP A 49 -1.97 13.88 7.05
N VAL A 50 -2.80 13.57 6.04
CA VAL A 50 -2.78 14.25 4.73
C VAL A 50 -3.15 15.72 4.89
N SER A 51 -4.20 16.05 5.65
CA SER A 51 -4.63 17.43 5.90
C SER A 51 -3.59 18.29 6.63
N ARG A 52 -2.66 17.64 7.35
CA ARG A 52 -1.53 18.28 8.03
C ARG A 52 -0.25 18.29 7.20
N GLY A 53 -0.37 18.01 5.90
CA GLY A 53 0.77 18.00 4.98
C GLY A 53 1.73 16.85 5.21
N ARG A 54 1.28 15.75 5.84
CA ARG A 54 2.06 14.52 6.04
C ARG A 54 3.34 14.70 6.86
N LYS A 55 3.34 15.69 7.74
CA LYS A 55 4.52 16.08 8.55
C LYS A 55 4.67 15.28 9.84
N GLU A 56 3.56 14.77 10.36
CA GLU A 56 3.57 14.00 11.60
C GLU A 56 4.17 12.61 11.34
N ALA A 57 5.15 12.21 12.17
CA ALA A 57 5.70 10.85 12.13
C ALA A 57 4.63 9.80 12.48
N PHE A 58 3.77 10.16 13.44
CA PHE A 58 2.64 9.37 13.90
C PHE A 58 1.41 10.27 14.09
N PRO A 59 0.28 10.00 13.42
CA PRO A 59 -0.94 10.81 13.53
C PRO A 59 -1.47 10.82 14.97
N SER A 60 -1.70 12.01 15.53
CA SER A 60 -2.10 12.13 16.94
C SER A 60 -3.45 11.47 17.25
N ILE A 61 -4.31 11.30 16.23
CA ILE A 61 -5.61 10.61 16.37
C ILE A 61 -5.45 9.11 16.66
N LEU A 62 -4.28 8.51 16.39
CA LEU A 62 -3.98 7.13 16.74
C LEU A 62 -3.47 6.99 18.19
N ALA A 63 -3.35 8.08 18.95
CA ALA A 63 -2.94 7.99 20.35
C ALA A 63 -4.00 7.23 21.17
N GLY A 64 -3.61 6.07 21.72
CA GLY A 64 -4.50 5.18 22.46
C GLY A 64 -5.31 4.22 21.59
N GLU A 65 -5.13 4.24 20.26
CA GLU A 65 -5.72 3.27 19.34
C GLU A 65 -5.14 1.87 19.57
N LYS A 66 -5.97 0.83 19.40
CA LYS A 66 -5.49 -0.56 19.52
C LYS A 66 -4.95 -1.03 18.18
N ALA A 67 -3.80 -1.69 18.21
CA ALA A 67 -3.15 -2.20 17.00
C ALA A 67 -4.10 -3.12 16.19
N ASP A 68 -4.82 -4.03 16.84
CA ASP A 68 -5.76 -4.95 16.16
C ASP A 68 -6.92 -4.21 15.46
N SER A 69 -7.49 -3.21 16.12
CA SER A 69 -8.57 -2.38 15.54
C SER A 69 -8.05 -1.57 14.35
N PHE A 70 -6.84 -1.02 14.46
CA PHE A 70 -6.21 -0.32 13.36
C PHE A 70 -5.87 -1.27 12.19
N HIS A 71 -5.35 -2.46 12.47
CA HIS A 71 -5.09 -3.50 11.47
C HIS A 71 -6.33 -3.85 10.66
N GLN A 72 -7.46 -4.11 11.33
CA GLN A 72 -8.75 -4.36 10.66
C GLN A 72 -9.19 -3.19 9.78
N SER A 73 -8.97 -1.95 10.23
CA SER A 73 -9.30 -0.77 9.42
C SER A 73 -8.44 -0.67 8.15
N ILE A 74 -7.16 -1.06 8.22
CA ILE A 74 -6.27 -1.09 7.05
C ILE A 74 -6.70 -2.21 6.11
N ALA A 75 -6.91 -3.43 6.61
CA ALA A 75 -7.37 -4.56 5.80
C ALA A 75 -8.70 -4.26 5.09
N ALA A 76 -9.66 -3.62 5.78
CA ALA A 76 -10.93 -3.22 5.19
C ALA A 76 -10.79 -2.17 4.09
N TRP A 77 -9.88 -1.20 4.26
CA TRP A 77 -9.58 -0.21 3.23
C TRP A 77 -8.85 -0.83 2.05
N TRP A 78 -7.85 -1.67 2.31
CA TRP A 78 -7.09 -2.39 1.30
C TRP A 78 -8.01 -3.25 0.42
N ASN A 79 -8.91 -4.01 1.05
CA ASN A 79 -9.94 -4.77 0.35
C ASN A 79 -10.82 -3.88 -0.54
N ASP A 80 -11.21 -2.70 -0.08
CA ASP A 80 -12.06 -1.79 -0.86
C ASP A 80 -11.36 -1.24 -2.12
N LEU A 81 -10.04 -1.10 -2.05
CA LEU A 81 -9.19 -0.68 -3.17
C LEU A 81 -8.98 -1.79 -4.20
N MET A 82 -9.10 -3.07 -3.79
CA MET A 82 -8.94 -4.19 -4.69
C MET A 82 -9.96 -4.16 -5.82
N PRO A 83 -9.61 -4.64 -7.02
CA PRO A 83 -10.60 -4.86 -8.07
C PRO A 83 -11.58 -5.96 -7.67
N GLU A 84 -12.79 -5.96 -8.25
CA GLU A 84 -13.88 -6.89 -7.86
C GLU A 84 -13.45 -8.36 -7.88
N TRP A 85 -12.60 -8.76 -8.83
CA TRP A 85 -12.09 -10.14 -8.94
C TRP A 85 -11.18 -10.57 -7.79
N ARG A 86 -10.64 -9.63 -7.00
CA ARG A 86 -9.80 -9.89 -5.83
C ARG A 86 -10.50 -9.61 -4.51
N LYS A 87 -11.61 -8.86 -4.51
CA LYS A 87 -12.28 -8.46 -3.27
C LYS A 87 -12.76 -9.66 -2.48
N LEU A 88 -12.45 -9.65 -1.19
CA LEU A 88 -13.00 -10.59 -0.22
C LEU A 88 -14.33 -10.08 0.33
N GLU A 89 -15.21 -10.99 0.70
CA GLU A 89 -16.50 -10.64 1.30
C GLU A 89 -16.28 -9.94 2.67
N PRO A 90 -16.90 -8.77 2.92
CA PRO A 90 -16.81 -8.11 4.22
C PRO A 90 -17.25 -9.02 5.38
N GLY A 91 -16.42 -9.12 6.41
CA GLY A 91 -16.70 -9.97 7.58
C GLY A 91 -16.44 -11.47 7.36
N SER A 92 -15.91 -11.87 6.20
CA SER A 92 -15.44 -13.24 5.99
C SER A 92 -14.18 -13.56 6.79
N GLU A 93 -13.99 -14.85 7.07
CA GLU A 93 -12.75 -15.34 7.69
C GLU A 93 -11.52 -15.05 6.81
N ALA A 94 -11.65 -15.16 5.49
CA ALA A 94 -10.56 -14.84 4.56
C ALA A 94 -10.07 -13.39 4.73
N LEU A 95 -10.98 -12.42 4.89
CA LEU A 95 -10.59 -11.03 5.14
C LEU A 95 -9.98 -10.85 6.54
N ALA A 96 -10.47 -11.59 7.54
CA ALA A 96 -9.91 -11.58 8.89
C ALA A 96 -8.49 -12.17 8.96
N GLN A 97 -8.21 -13.16 8.09
CA GLN A 97 -6.92 -13.84 7.97
C GLN A 97 -6.01 -13.27 6.87
N VAL A 98 -6.44 -12.22 6.17
CA VAL A 98 -5.61 -11.53 5.16
C VAL A 98 -5.27 -12.48 3.98
N ASP A 99 -6.26 -13.25 3.50
CA ASP A 99 -6.10 -14.28 2.48
C ASP A 99 -6.76 -13.88 1.14
N TRP A 100 -6.10 -12.99 0.38
CA TRP A 100 -6.57 -12.55 -0.96
C TRP A 100 -6.08 -13.46 -2.11
N GLY A 101 -5.23 -14.45 -1.83
CA GLY A 101 -4.55 -15.27 -2.84
C GLY A 101 -3.58 -14.49 -3.74
N GLU A 102 -2.92 -15.17 -4.68
CA GLU A 102 -1.92 -14.57 -5.60
C GLU A 102 -2.25 -14.85 -7.08
N THR A 103 -3.49 -14.54 -7.49
CA THR A 103 -3.94 -14.71 -8.88
C THR A 103 -4.30 -13.36 -9.49
N VAL A 104 -3.99 -13.15 -10.77
CA VAL A 104 -4.41 -11.97 -11.56
C VAL A 104 -5.46 -12.40 -12.57
N GLU A 105 -6.69 -11.89 -12.41
CA GLU A 105 -7.84 -12.28 -13.25
C GLU A 105 -8.38 -11.12 -14.12
N GLY A 106 -7.74 -9.94 -14.06
CA GLY A 106 -8.18 -8.80 -14.84
C GLY A 106 -7.39 -7.52 -14.56
N PRO A 107 -7.86 -6.37 -15.07
CA PRO A 107 -7.18 -5.10 -14.86
C PRO A 107 -7.24 -4.68 -13.38
N TRP A 108 -6.16 -4.04 -12.91
CA TRP A 108 -6.02 -3.53 -11.55
C TRP A 108 -6.94 -2.34 -11.23
N GLY A 109 -7.43 -1.62 -12.24
CA GLY A 109 -8.39 -0.54 -12.04
C GLY A 109 -7.83 0.62 -11.22
N THR A 110 -8.57 1.07 -10.20
CA THR A 110 -8.30 2.33 -9.49
C THR A 110 -7.15 2.28 -8.49
N ILE A 111 -6.60 1.10 -8.18
CA ILE A 111 -5.43 0.99 -7.32
C ILE A 111 -4.14 1.44 -8.01
N ARG A 112 -4.12 1.41 -9.35
CA ARG A 112 -3.08 2.04 -10.18
C ARG A 112 -3.18 3.55 -10.04
N ASN A 113 -2.48 4.10 -9.06
CA ASN A 113 -2.47 5.54 -8.79
C ASN A 113 -1.07 6.01 -8.39
N PRO A 114 -0.34 6.69 -9.27
CA PRO A 114 1.04 7.08 -9.01
C PRO A 114 1.15 8.28 -8.05
N GLY A 115 2.25 8.33 -7.30
CA GLY A 115 2.65 9.44 -6.45
C GLY A 115 2.04 9.45 -5.05
N ILE A 116 2.08 10.62 -4.41
CA ILE A 116 1.80 10.81 -2.98
C ILE A 116 0.35 10.50 -2.54
N ASN A 117 -0.57 10.37 -3.51
CA ASN A 117 -1.96 10.03 -3.29
C ASN A 117 -2.26 8.54 -3.56
N GLY A 118 -1.23 7.76 -3.90
CA GLY A 118 -1.25 6.33 -4.15
C GLY A 118 -0.90 5.48 -2.93
N LEU A 119 -0.18 4.38 -3.20
CA LEU A 119 0.17 3.34 -2.23
C LEU A 119 1.09 3.81 -1.10
N TYR A 120 1.70 4.99 -1.22
CA TYR A 120 2.40 5.63 -0.12
C TYR A 120 1.57 5.72 1.16
N SER A 121 0.29 6.07 1.05
CA SER A 121 -0.56 6.21 2.24
C SER A 121 -0.87 4.85 2.89
N ILE A 122 -0.82 3.76 2.13
CA ILE A 122 -0.97 2.39 2.64
C ILE A 122 0.28 1.98 3.43
N LEU A 123 1.48 2.20 2.89
CA LEU A 123 2.71 1.95 3.65
C LEU A 123 2.80 2.86 4.89
N ALA A 124 2.37 4.12 4.81
CA ALA A 124 2.29 4.96 6.00
C ALA A 124 1.42 4.34 7.11
N CYS A 125 0.27 3.75 6.77
CA CYS A 125 -0.54 2.98 7.72
C CYS A 125 0.21 1.78 8.30
N MET A 126 0.91 0.99 7.47
CA MET A 126 1.66 -0.18 7.95
C MET A 126 2.78 0.21 8.92
N LYS A 127 3.44 1.36 8.68
CA LYS A 127 4.41 1.94 9.62
C LYS A 127 3.75 2.30 10.95
N TRP A 128 2.60 2.99 10.95
CA TRP A 128 1.91 3.34 12.18
C TRP A 128 1.39 2.12 12.94
N LEU A 129 0.94 1.09 12.22
CA LEU A 129 0.54 -0.17 12.83
C LEU A 129 1.73 -0.86 13.53
N LEU A 130 2.89 -0.87 12.90
CA LEU A 130 4.13 -1.37 13.51
C LEU A 130 4.50 -0.56 14.75
N GLN A 131 4.31 0.77 14.71
CA GLN A 131 4.50 1.65 15.86
C GLN A 131 3.53 1.34 17.01
N LEU A 132 2.26 1.02 16.72
CA LEU A 132 1.29 0.61 17.73
C LEU A 132 1.67 -0.72 18.40
N HIS A 133 2.27 -1.66 17.66
CA HIS A 133 2.73 -2.93 18.22
C HIS A 133 3.99 -2.80 19.09
N HIS A 134 4.97 -1.99 18.65
CA HIS A 134 6.30 -1.98 19.27
C HIS A 134 6.61 -0.74 20.12
N GLY A 135 5.89 0.36 19.89
CA GLY A 135 6.24 1.69 20.35
C GLY A 135 7.24 2.41 19.43
N GLU A 136 7.31 3.73 19.57
CA GLU A 136 7.99 4.67 18.65
C GLU A 136 9.45 4.35 18.35
N HIS A 137 10.23 3.87 19.32
CA HIS A 137 11.68 3.66 19.16
C HIS A 137 12.09 2.19 19.04
N LYS A 138 11.14 1.28 18.79
CA LYS A 138 11.39 -0.16 18.76
C LYS A 138 10.80 -0.84 17.52
N MET A 139 10.42 -0.07 16.49
CA MET A 139 9.86 -0.63 15.26
C MET A 139 10.87 -1.51 14.53
N ASP A 140 10.60 -2.81 14.51
CA ASP A 140 11.41 -3.83 13.83
C ASP A 140 10.47 -4.78 13.09
N SER A 141 10.48 -4.75 11.75
CA SER A 141 9.59 -5.58 10.93
C SER A 141 9.83 -7.07 11.15
N GLY A 142 11.07 -7.47 11.48
CA GLY A 142 11.41 -8.87 11.76
C GLY A 142 10.84 -9.40 13.08
N LYS A 143 10.19 -8.54 13.87
CA LYS A 143 9.49 -8.89 15.11
C LYS A 143 8.00 -8.58 15.05
N ALA A 144 7.50 -8.16 13.89
CA ALA A 144 6.09 -7.84 13.72
C ALA A 144 5.21 -9.10 13.90
N PRO A 145 3.95 -8.92 14.32
CA PRO A 145 2.99 -10.02 14.34
C PRO A 145 2.76 -10.62 12.95
N SER A 146 2.43 -11.92 12.88
CA SER A 146 2.20 -12.61 11.60
C SER A 146 1.15 -11.94 10.72
N GLN A 147 0.07 -11.43 11.32
CA GLN A 147 -0.98 -10.71 10.60
C GLN A 147 -0.48 -9.42 9.93
N TRP A 148 0.45 -8.71 10.57
CA TRP A 148 1.11 -7.56 9.96
C TRP A 148 1.95 -7.97 8.75
N THR A 149 2.70 -9.08 8.88
CA THR A 149 3.54 -9.61 7.80
C THR A 149 2.71 -10.06 6.62
N LEU A 150 1.64 -10.83 6.84
CA LEU A 150 0.73 -11.29 5.77
C LEU A 150 0.16 -10.10 4.99
N LEU A 151 -0.27 -9.04 5.69
CA LEU A 151 -0.82 -7.87 5.02
C LEU A 151 0.26 -7.10 4.24
N LEU A 152 1.47 -7.01 4.78
CA LEU A 152 2.58 -6.40 4.07
C LEU A 152 2.94 -7.21 2.80
N ASP A 153 2.99 -8.54 2.91
CA ASP A 153 3.32 -9.43 1.80
C ASP A 153 2.32 -9.27 0.66
N ASP A 154 1.01 -9.21 0.97
CA ASP A 154 -0.03 -8.93 -0.02
C ASP A 154 0.16 -7.56 -0.70
N ILE A 155 0.44 -6.52 0.08
CA ILE A 155 0.69 -5.17 -0.44
C ILE A 155 1.90 -5.17 -1.39
N VAL A 156 3.00 -5.84 -1.00
CA VAL A 156 4.21 -5.95 -1.83
C VAL A 156 3.92 -6.72 -3.11
N TRP A 157 3.20 -7.83 -3.02
CA TRP A 157 2.80 -8.61 -4.18
C TRP A 157 1.99 -7.76 -5.16
N VAL A 158 0.98 -7.00 -4.69
CA VAL A 158 0.20 -6.10 -5.55
C VAL A 158 1.07 -4.99 -6.16
N ILE A 159 2.02 -4.41 -5.41
CA ILE A 159 2.96 -3.42 -5.93
C ILE A 159 3.78 -4.02 -7.09
N ASP A 160 4.28 -5.24 -6.93
CA ASP A 160 5.09 -5.91 -7.96
C ASP A 160 4.25 -6.27 -9.20
N GLN A 161 2.99 -6.67 -9.03
CA GLN A 161 2.08 -6.89 -10.16
C GLN A 161 1.76 -5.60 -10.92
N LEU A 162 1.57 -4.48 -10.21
CA LEU A 162 1.37 -3.18 -10.83
C LEU A 162 2.62 -2.76 -11.63
N LYS A 163 3.82 -2.99 -11.08
CA LYS A 163 5.10 -2.69 -11.74
C LYS A 163 5.29 -3.51 -13.02
N ALA A 164 4.96 -4.80 -12.98
CA ALA A 164 4.99 -5.65 -14.16
C ALA A 164 4.02 -5.15 -15.25
N ALA A 165 2.80 -4.80 -14.87
CA ALA A 165 1.80 -4.26 -15.80
C ALA A 165 2.25 -2.93 -16.47
N GLU A 166 2.92 -2.03 -15.75
CA GLU A 166 3.49 -0.81 -16.35
C GLU A 166 4.57 -1.11 -17.40
N SER A 167 5.41 -2.10 -17.12
CA SER A 167 6.49 -2.49 -18.02
C SER A 167 5.92 -3.05 -19.34
N ASP A 168 4.86 -3.84 -19.26
CA ASP A 168 4.19 -4.41 -20.43
C ASP A 168 3.45 -3.34 -21.27
N ASP A 169 2.82 -2.36 -20.62
CA ASP A 169 2.20 -1.21 -21.29
C ASP A 169 3.25 -0.39 -22.08
N GLU A 170 4.45 -0.18 -21.54
CA GLU A 170 5.51 0.55 -22.23
C GLU A 170 6.06 -0.22 -23.45
N HIS A 171 6.18 -1.55 -23.34
CA HIS A 171 6.64 -2.40 -24.45
C HIS A 171 5.61 -2.49 -25.59
N THR A 172 4.31 -2.52 -25.27
CA THR A 172 3.24 -2.56 -26.28
C THR A 172 3.06 -1.23 -27.01
N ALA A 173 3.31 -0.10 -26.37
CA ALA A 173 3.23 1.24 -26.98
C ALA A 173 4.33 1.52 -28.02
N LYS A 174 5.42 0.75 -28.06
CA LYS A 174 6.55 0.90 -28.99
C LYS A 174 6.42 0.14 -30.32
N LYS A 175 5.27 -0.47 -30.64
CA LYS A 175 5.08 -1.13 -31.96
C LYS A 175 5.13 -0.08 -33.10
N PRO A 176 5.94 -0.29 -34.16
CA PRO A 176 6.01 0.64 -35.28
C PRO A 176 4.66 0.72 -36.00
N ARG A 177 4.26 1.93 -36.39
CA ARG A 177 3.25 2.13 -37.44
C ARG A 177 3.75 1.40 -38.69
N VAL A 178 3.08 0.31 -39.06
CA VAL A 178 3.26 -0.28 -40.38
C VAL A 178 2.54 0.67 -41.33
N ASP A 179 3.30 1.51 -42.03
CA ASP A 179 2.80 2.26 -43.16
C ASP A 179 2.47 1.25 -44.27
N SER A 180 1.18 0.99 -44.46
CA SER A 180 0.69 0.28 -45.63
C SER A 180 0.83 1.19 -46.86
N ALA A 181 1.65 0.75 -47.81
CA ALA A 181 1.66 1.23 -49.20
C ALA A 181 1.39 0.04 -50.12
#